data_AF-A0A3P5X3P6-F1
#
_entry.id   AF-A0A3P5X3P6-F1
#
_cell.length_a   1.000
_cell.length_b   1.000
_cell.length_c   1.000
_cell.angle_alpha   90.00
_cell.angle_beta   90.00
_cell.angle_gamma   90.00
#
_symmetry.space_group_name_H-M   'P 1'
#
loop_
_entity.id
_entity.type
_entity.pdbx_description
1 polymer ?
#
loop_
_entity_poly.entity_id
_entity_poly.type
_entity_poly.pdbx_seq_one_letter_code
_entity_poly.pdbx_strand_id
1 'polypeptide(L)'
;MFVDKLKQAIEDEYKAYHLYKSMYGMTNDPYWQDFIKHAYEDEKGHYEMFQQLYYMMTETFVQNPKKPLPCYELKECAKRALVDELEAVELYKEMLLTVPFQQAYNPLFIAMHDEMEHAIRFSTMYNAL
;
A
#
# COMPACT_ATOMS: atom_id res chain seq x y z
N MET A 1 11.90 15.22 -5.74
CA MET A 1 10.89 15.65 -6.73
C MET A 1 10.44 14.45 -7.58
N PHE A 2 9.26 13.87 -7.36
CA PHE A 2 8.77 12.61 -7.98
C PHE A 2 9.59 11.34 -7.66
N VAL A 3 10.86 11.23 -8.08
CA VAL A 3 11.68 10.03 -7.82
C VAL A 3 11.79 9.71 -6.33
N ASP A 4 11.96 10.73 -5.48
CA ASP A 4 11.98 10.54 -4.02
C ASP A 4 10.64 10.06 -3.47
N LYS A 5 9.53 10.54 -4.05
CA LYS A 5 8.18 10.12 -3.66
C LYS A 5 7.89 8.70 -4.12
N LEU A 6 8.35 8.34 -5.31
CA LEU A 6 8.26 6.98 -5.82
C LEU A 6 9.09 6.02 -4.97
N LYS A 7 10.29 6.43 -4.53
CA LYS A 7 11.08 5.65 -3.58
C LYS A 7 10.34 5.47 -2.25
N GLN A 8 9.75 6.54 -1.72
CA GLN A 8 8.94 6.47 -0.51
C GLN A 8 7.76 5.50 -0.68
N ALA A 9 6.99 5.64 -1.76
CA ALA A 9 5.88 4.75 -2.09
C ALA A 9 6.31 3.29 -2.09
N ILE A 10 7.42 2.95 -2.75
CA ILE A 10 7.98 1.58 -2.76
C ILE A 10 8.28 1.06 -1.36
N GLU A 11 8.85 1.90 -0.49
CA GLU A 11 9.14 1.51 0.89
C GLU A 11 7.86 1.35 1.72
N ASP A 12 6.82 2.12 1.42
CA ASP A 12 5.55 2.11 2.14
C ASP A 12 4.68 0.91 1.72
N GLU A 13 4.53 0.60 0.42
CA GLU A 13 3.81 -0.61 -0.04
C GLU A 13 4.46 -1.89 0.48
N TYR A 14 5.80 -1.92 0.53
CA TYR A 14 6.51 -3.06 1.11
C TYR A 14 6.19 -3.26 2.59
N LYS A 15 6.03 -2.16 3.34
CA LYS A 15 5.62 -2.22 4.75
C LYS A 15 4.16 -2.63 4.86
N ALA A 16 3.27 -2.03 4.07
CA ALA A 16 1.84 -2.32 4.05
C ALA A 16 1.59 -3.82 3.78
N TYR A 17 2.20 -4.38 2.72
CA TYR A 17 2.16 -5.82 2.43
C TYR A 17 2.49 -6.68 3.65
N HIS A 18 3.61 -6.38 4.32
CA HIS A 18 4.05 -7.19 5.46
C HIS A 18 3.21 -7.01 6.72
N LEU A 19 2.72 -5.80 6.96
CA LEU A 19 1.81 -5.51 8.07
C LEU A 19 0.48 -6.24 7.87
N TYR A 20 -0.14 -6.10 6.71
CA TYR A 20 -1.45 -6.68 6.41
C TYR A 20 -1.38 -8.20 6.36
N LYS A 21 -0.31 -8.76 5.79
CA LYS A 21 -0.07 -10.20 5.85
C LYS A 21 0.04 -10.71 7.30
N SER A 22 0.56 -9.91 8.23
CA SER A 22 0.60 -10.30 9.65
C SER A 22 -0.78 -10.20 10.31
N MET A 23 -1.64 -9.27 9.89
CA MET A 23 -3.02 -9.14 10.36
C MET A 23 -3.89 -10.34 9.96
N TYR A 24 -3.64 -10.94 8.79
CA TYR A 24 -4.43 -12.08 8.28
C TYR A 24 -4.49 -13.24 9.28
N GLY A 25 -3.37 -13.53 9.97
CA GLY A 25 -3.29 -14.60 10.97
C GLY A 25 -3.90 -14.27 12.33
N MET A 26 -4.42 -13.05 12.51
CA MET A 26 -4.96 -12.59 13.80
C MET A 26 -6.48 -12.73 13.92
N THR A 27 -7.13 -13.20 12.87
CA THR A 27 -8.56 -13.46 12.85
C THR A 27 -8.83 -14.79 12.16
N ASN A 28 -9.89 -15.48 12.62
CA ASN A 28 -10.42 -16.69 11.97
C ASN A 28 -11.73 -16.40 11.23
N ASP A 29 -12.20 -15.14 11.22
CA ASP A 29 -13.39 -14.74 10.49
C ASP A 29 -13.06 -14.66 8.98
N PRO A 30 -13.68 -15.49 8.13
CA PRO A 30 -13.40 -15.49 6.70
C PRO A 30 -13.68 -14.16 6.02
N TYR A 31 -14.64 -13.37 6.53
CA TYR A 31 -14.99 -12.07 5.96
C TYR A 31 -13.84 -11.07 6.16
N TRP A 32 -13.26 -11.03 7.38
CA TRP A 32 -12.10 -10.19 7.66
C TRP A 32 -10.82 -10.70 7.00
N GLN A 33 -10.65 -12.03 6.89
CA GLN A 33 -9.52 -12.60 6.15
C GLN A 33 -9.55 -12.22 4.68
N ASP A 34 -10.72 -12.17 4.04
CA ASP A 34 -10.86 -11.73 2.65
C ASP A 34 -10.43 -10.27 2.46
N PHE A 35 -10.90 -9.37 3.33
CA PHE A 35 -10.52 -7.96 3.29
C PHE A 35 -9.01 -7.76 3.42
N ILE A 36 -8.39 -8.41 4.41
CA ILE A 36 -6.96 -8.31 4.68
C ILE A 36 -6.15 -8.94 3.54
N LYS A 37 -6.62 -10.08 3.01
CA LYS A 37 -5.96 -10.80 1.93
C LYS A 37 -5.91 -9.99 0.66
N HIS A 38 -7.05 -9.41 0.28
CA HIS A 38 -7.14 -8.56 -0.88
C HIS A 38 -6.12 -7.42 -0.80
N ALA A 39 -6.16 -6.66 0.30
CA ALA A 39 -5.23 -5.54 0.50
C ALA A 39 -3.76 -5.97 0.37
N TYR A 40 -3.30 -6.99 1.10
CA TYR A 40 -1.88 -7.37 1.02
C TYR A 40 -1.48 -7.92 -0.37
N GLU A 41 -2.40 -8.54 -1.11
CA GLU A 41 -2.09 -9.01 -2.47
C GLU A 41 -1.92 -7.84 -3.44
N ASP A 42 -2.71 -6.79 -3.29
CA ASP A 42 -2.62 -5.56 -4.06
C ASP A 42 -1.36 -4.76 -3.68
N GLU A 43 -1.03 -4.61 -2.39
CA GLU A 43 0.21 -3.95 -1.95
C GLU A 43 1.47 -4.57 -2.58
N LYS A 44 1.45 -5.89 -2.73
CA LYS A 44 2.55 -6.59 -3.40
C LYS A 44 2.62 -6.19 -4.87
N GLY A 45 1.48 -6.09 -5.55
CA GLY A 45 1.37 -5.59 -6.90
C GLY A 45 1.85 -4.14 -7.03
N HIS A 46 1.43 -3.25 -6.14
CA HIS A 46 1.84 -1.84 -6.11
C HIS A 46 3.37 -1.72 -5.95
N TYR A 47 3.94 -2.43 -4.97
CA TYR A 47 5.38 -2.52 -4.77
C TYR A 47 6.12 -2.93 -6.07
N GLU A 48 5.66 -4.00 -6.72
CA GLU A 48 6.28 -4.52 -7.95
C GLU A 48 6.16 -3.51 -9.09
N MET A 49 5.00 -2.88 -9.29
CA MET A 49 4.79 -1.87 -10.32
C MET A 49 5.65 -0.63 -10.10
N PHE A 50 5.73 -0.13 -8.86
CA PHE A 50 6.54 1.04 -8.53
C PHE A 50 8.03 0.76 -8.64
N GLN A 51 8.49 -0.45 -8.29
CA GLN A 51 9.86 -0.88 -8.56
C GLN A 51 10.20 -0.83 -10.06
N GLN A 52 9.28 -1.26 -10.92
CA GLN A 52 9.48 -1.15 -12.37
C GLN A 52 9.53 0.33 -12.83
N LEU A 53 8.64 1.18 -12.32
CA LEU A 53 8.69 2.62 -12.63
C LEU A 53 10.01 3.26 -12.17
N TYR A 54 10.48 2.91 -10.97
CA TYR A 54 11.72 3.46 -10.43
C TYR A 54 12.92 3.02 -11.26
N TYR A 55 12.93 1.76 -11.72
CA TYR A 55 13.93 1.26 -12.65
C TYR A 55 13.91 1.99 -13.99
N MET A 56 12.73 2.25 -14.58
CA MET A 56 12.63 3.03 -15.82
C MET A 56 13.22 4.44 -15.70
N MET A 57 13.15 5.04 -14.51
CA MET A 57 13.66 6.40 -14.26
C MET A 57 15.14 6.46 -13.87
N THR A 58 15.65 5.41 -13.23
CA THR A 58 16.96 5.46 -12.53
C THR A 58 17.92 4.35 -12.93
N GLU A 59 17.47 3.37 -13.72
CA GLU A 59 18.20 2.15 -14.08
C GLU A 59 18.59 1.28 -12.86
N THR A 60 17.99 1.53 -11.70
CA THR A 60 18.21 0.78 -10.46
C THR A 60 16.87 0.43 -9.79
N PHE A 61 16.86 -0.57 -8.93
CA PHE A 61 15.72 -0.87 -8.04
C PHE A 61 16.00 -0.32 -6.64
N VAL A 62 14.95 0.06 -5.90
CA VAL A 62 15.09 0.36 -4.47
C VAL A 62 15.49 -0.92 -3.75
N GLN A 63 16.66 -0.88 -3.11
CA GLN A 63 17.27 -2.03 -2.45
C GLN A 63 16.91 -2.07 -0.97
N ASN A 64 16.72 -3.29 -0.45
CA ASN A 64 16.61 -3.59 0.98
C ASN A 64 15.56 -2.74 1.74
N PRO A 65 14.30 -2.65 1.26
CA PRO A 65 13.25 -2.02 2.03
C PRO A 65 13.10 -2.71 3.39
N LYS A 66 12.90 -1.92 4.45
CA LYS A 66 12.87 -2.43 5.82
C LYS A 66 11.52 -3.05 6.12
N LYS A 67 11.53 -4.29 6.57
CA LYS A 67 10.33 -4.98 7.04
C LYS A 67 9.82 -4.32 8.33
N PRO A 68 8.52 -4.00 8.45
CA PRO A 68 7.97 -3.44 9.67
C PRO A 68 7.85 -4.50 10.77
N LEU A 69 7.56 -4.05 11.99
CA LEU A 69 7.10 -4.94 13.05
C LEU A 69 5.74 -5.54 12.67
N PRO A 70 5.44 -6.79 13.08
CA PRO A 70 4.14 -7.38 12.83
C PRO A 70 3.04 -6.65 13.61
N CYS A 71 1.80 -6.87 13.21
CA CYS A 71 0.65 -6.45 13.98
C CYS A 71 0.54 -7.24 15.29
N TYR A 72 0.20 -6.54 16.38
CA TYR A 72 0.00 -7.14 17.71
C TYR A 72 -1.46 -7.09 18.17
N GLU A 73 -2.22 -6.08 17.75
CA GLU A 73 -3.64 -5.93 18.07
C GLU A 73 -4.43 -5.55 16.82
N LEU A 74 -5.34 -6.43 16.39
CA LEU A 74 -5.97 -6.33 15.06
C LEU A 74 -6.74 -5.03 14.87
N LYS A 75 -7.49 -4.59 15.88
CA LYS A 75 -8.27 -3.34 15.82
C LYS A 75 -7.39 -2.11 15.68
N GLU A 76 -6.29 -2.03 16.44
CA GLU A 76 -5.35 -0.90 16.35
C GLU A 76 -4.57 -0.91 15.04
N CYS A 77 -4.23 -2.09 14.51
CA CYS A 77 -3.61 -2.18 13.19
C CYS A 77 -4.58 -1.79 12.07
N ALA A 78 -5.86 -2.18 12.14
CA ALA A 78 -6.88 -1.73 11.18
C ALA A 78 -7.06 -0.21 11.21
N LYS A 79 -7.03 0.40 12.41
CA LYS A 79 -7.04 1.88 12.54
C LYS A 79 -5.82 2.53 11.88
N ARG A 80 -4.63 1.97 12.09
CA ARG A 80 -3.39 2.48 11.49
C ARG A 80 -3.44 2.32 9.97
N ALA A 81 -3.76 1.12 9.49
CA ALA A 81 -3.91 0.81 8.08
C ALA A 81 -4.85 1.82 7.40
N LEU A 82 -6.04 2.06 7.96
CA LEU A 82 -6.96 3.09 7.47
C LEU A 82 -6.30 4.47 7.27
N VAL A 83 -5.51 4.94 8.24
CA VAL A 83 -4.87 6.25 8.12
C VAL A 83 -3.77 6.22 7.07
N ASP A 84 -2.94 5.18 7.07
CA ASP A 84 -1.85 5.00 6.12
C ASP A 84 -2.40 4.94 4.67
N GLU A 85 -3.50 4.23 4.44
CA GLU A 85 -4.19 4.18 3.14
C GLU A 85 -4.68 5.55 2.67
N LEU A 86 -5.30 6.32 3.56
CA LEU A 86 -5.77 7.67 3.23
C LEU A 86 -4.59 8.61 2.89
N GLU A 87 -3.45 8.45 3.55
CA GLU A 87 -2.23 9.19 3.24
C GLU A 87 -1.63 8.76 1.88
N ALA A 88 -1.65 7.46 1.57
CA ALA A 88 -1.21 6.92 0.28
C ALA A 88 -2.07 7.42 -0.89
N VAL A 89 -3.40 7.50 -0.73
CA VAL A 89 -4.30 8.14 -1.71
C VAL A 89 -3.86 9.57 -2.03
N GLU A 90 -3.56 10.38 -1.01
CA GLU A 90 -3.14 11.77 -1.20
C GLU A 90 -1.78 11.85 -1.91
N LEU A 91 -0.84 10.99 -1.54
CA LEU A 91 0.48 10.90 -2.17
C LEU A 91 0.36 10.50 -3.65
N TYR A 92 -0.40 9.46 -3.96
CA TYR A 92 -0.52 8.93 -5.31
C TYR A 92 -1.33 9.86 -6.21
N LYS A 93 -2.33 10.56 -5.68
CA LYS A 93 -3.01 11.65 -6.38
C LYS A 93 -2.02 12.75 -6.79
N GLU A 94 -1.16 13.20 -5.88
CA GLU A 94 -0.18 14.24 -6.21
C GLU A 94 0.84 13.76 -7.25
N MET A 95 1.32 12.51 -7.11
CA MET A 95 2.20 11.89 -8.09
C MET A 95 1.53 11.75 -9.45
N LEU A 96 0.27 11.31 -9.50
CA LEU A 96 -0.50 11.13 -10.73
C LEU A 96 -0.65 12.46 -11.50
N LEU A 97 -0.89 13.56 -10.78
CA LEU A 97 -0.99 14.90 -11.38
C LEU A 97 0.34 15.48 -11.85
N THR A 98 1.46 14.86 -11.46
CA THR A 98 2.82 15.35 -11.75
C THR A 98 3.67 14.30 -12.46
N VAL A 99 3.04 13.30 -13.09
CA VAL A 99 3.74 12.21 -13.77
C VAL A 99 4.73 12.74 -14.82
N PRO A 100 6.00 12.32 -14.79
CA PRO A 100 7.00 12.81 -15.73
C PRO A 100 6.94 12.10 -17.09
N PHE A 101 6.24 10.96 -17.19
CA PHE A 101 6.09 10.16 -18.41
C PHE A 101 4.82 9.31 -18.38
N GLN A 102 4.31 8.94 -19.56
CA GLN A 102 3.01 8.31 -19.73
C GLN A 102 2.89 6.94 -19.02
N GLN A 103 3.96 6.16 -19.01
CA GLN A 103 3.96 4.82 -18.41
C GLN A 103 3.79 4.85 -16.89
N ALA A 104 4.04 5.99 -16.23
CA ALA A 104 3.80 6.16 -14.79
C ALA A 104 2.31 6.34 -14.46
N TYR A 105 1.46 6.70 -15.43
CA TYR A 105 0.06 7.03 -15.18
C TYR A 105 -0.72 5.83 -14.65
N ASN A 106 -0.70 4.69 -15.35
CA ASN A 106 -1.52 3.54 -14.99
C ASN A 106 -1.17 2.96 -13.62
N PRO A 107 0.11 2.71 -13.25
CA PRO A 107 0.44 2.19 -11.93
C PRO A 107 -0.04 3.10 -10.78
N LEU A 108 0.12 4.41 -10.93
CA LEU A 108 -0.33 5.36 -9.90
C LEU A 108 -1.84 5.46 -9.83
N PHE A 109 -2.54 5.39 -10.98
CA PHE A 109 -4.00 5.40 -11.00
C PHE A 109 -4.59 4.16 -10.35
N ILE A 110 -4.02 2.97 -10.63
CA ILE A 110 -4.43 1.69 -10.05
C ILE A 110 -4.24 1.75 -8.53
N ALA A 111 -3.00 2.00 -8.06
CA ALA A 111 -2.69 2.03 -6.64
C ALA A 111 -3.54 3.06 -5.89
N MET A 112 -3.69 4.29 -6.42
CA MET A 112 -4.54 5.32 -5.79
C MET A 112 -6.00 4.85 -5.62
N HIS A 113 -6.56 4.13 -6.59
CA HIS A 113 -7.94 3.66 -6.50
C HIS A 113 -8.06 2.48 -5.52
N ASP A 114 -7.08 1.59 -5.52
CA ASP A 114 -7.04 0.43 -4.63
C ASP A 114 -6.87 0.90 -3.16
N GLU A 115 -6.04 1.92 -2.89
CA GLU A 115 -5.92 2.49 -1.53
C GLU A 115 -7.21 3.14 -1.03
N MET A 116 -8.01 3.74 -1.92
CA MET A 116 -9.34 4.24 -1.55
C MET A 116 -10.26 3.09 -1.12
N GLU A 117 -10.18 1.95 -1.81
CA GLU A 117 -10.91 0.73 -1.48
C GLU A 117 -10.41 0.11 -0.16
N HIS A 118 -9.09 0.04 0.03
CA HIS A 118 -8.44 -0.44 1.25
C HIS A 118 -8.86 0.37 2.47
N ALA A 119 -8.88 1.72 2.37
CA ALA A 119 -9.36 2.59 3.42
C ALA A 119 -10.82 2.25 3.83
N ILE A 120 -11.71 1.98 2.87
CA ILE A 120 -13.11 1.61 3.17
C ILE A 120 -13.15 0.25 3.91
N ARG A 121 -12.37 -0.73 3.47
CA ARG A 121 -12.28 -2.04 4.11
C ARG A 121 -11.76 -1.95 5.54
N PHE A 122 -10.64 -1.26 5.76
CA PHE A 122 -10.05 -1.12 7.09
C PHE A 122 -10.90 -0.25 8.02
N SER A 123 -11.60 0.77 7.50
CA SER A 123 -12.61 1.51 8.25
C SER A 123 -13.74 0.59 8.72
N THR A 124 -14.25 -0.27 7.83
CA THR A 124 -15.28 -1.24 8.18
C THR A 124 -14.82 -2.18 9.28
N MET A 125 -13.60 -2.74 9.17
CA MET A 125 -13.01 -3.58 10.19
C MET A 125 -12.83 -2.85 11.53
N TYR A 126 -12.25 -1.64 11.52
CA TYR A 126 -11.99 -0.88 12.74
C TYR A 126 -13.25 -0.58 13.55
N ASN A 127 -14.37 -0.31 12.86
CA ASN A 127 -15.65 -0.02 13.49
C ASN A 127 -16.42 -1.28 13.93
N ALA A 128 -16.04 -2.47 13.44
CA ALA A 128 -16.71 -3.74 13.73
C ALA A 128 -15.98 -4.63 14.76
N LEU A 129 -14.64 -4.50 14.86
CA LEU A 129 -13.80 -5.15 15.88
C LEU A 129 -13.94 -4.47 17.24
#